data_AF-A0A959C9M5-F1
#
_entry.id   AF-A0A959C9M5-F1
#
_cell.length_a   1.000
_cell.length_b   1.000
_cell.length_c   1.000
_cell.angle_alpha   90.00
_cell.angle_beta   90.00
_cell.angle_gamma   90.00
#
_symmetry.space_group_name_H-M   'P 1'
#
loop_
_entity.id
_entity.type
_entity.pdbx_description
1 polymer ?
#
loop_
_entity_poly.entity_id
_entity_poly.type
_entity_poly.pdbx_seq_one_letter_code
_entity_poly.pdbx_strand_id
1 'polypeptide(L)' 'MKPLPTEGYTDLFFTTATIKGWKHLLKPDKYKKIVTDAMTFLAARQEVCFYAFVIMPNHIHWIWQ' A
#
# COMPACT_ATOMS: atom_id res chain seq x y z
N MET A 1 -18.79 6.30 -11.79
CA MET A 1 -17.43 5.74 -11.78
C MET A 1 -17.39 4.55 -12.70
N LYS A 2 -16.36 4.43 -13.56
CA LYS A 2 -16.15 3.21 -14.35
C LYS A 2 -15.90 2.06 -13.36
N PRO A 3 -16.51 0.88 -13.52
CA PRO A 3 -16.20 -0.26 -12.66
C PRO A 3 -14.68 -0.49 -12.71
N LEU A 4 -14.09 -0.68 -11.55
CA LEU A 4 -12.70 -1.10 -11.45
C LEU A 4 -12.57 -2.45 -12.16
N PRO A 5 -11.42 -2.75 -12.79
CA PRO A 5 -11.19 -4.03 -13.46
C PRO A 5 -11.04 -5.14 -12.42
N THR A 6 -12.12 -5.47 -11.73
CA THR A 6 -12.21 -6.55 -10.74
C THR A 6 -12.76 -7.83 -11.35
N GLU A 7 -13.19 -7.79 -12.61
CA GLU A 7 -13.53 -8.99 -13.38
C GLU A 7 -12.25 -9.81 -13.60
N GLY A 8 -12.05 -10.82 -12.75
CA GLY A 8 -10.94 -11.78 -12.84
C GLY A 8 -10.02 -11.83 -11.62
N TYR A 9 -10.13 -10.88 -10.68
CA TYR A 9 -9.40 -10.95 -9.43
C TYR A 9 -10.30 -11.55 -8.34
N THR A 10 -10.03 -12.80 -8.01
CA THR A 10 -10.80 -13.56 -7.02
C THR A 10 -10.33 -13.34 -5.59
N ASP A 11 -9.12 -12.79 -5.38
CA ASP A 11 -8.44 -12.84 -4.10
C ASP A 11 -7.96 -11.47 -3.62
N LEU A 12 -8.40 -11.11 -2.41
CA LEU A 12 -8.01 -9.92 -1.67
C LEU A 12 -6.78 -10.23 -0.82
N PHE A 13 -5.67 -9.52 -1.04
CA PHE A 13 -4.42 -9.81 -0.34
C PHE A 13 -4.21 -8.94 0.88
N PHE A 14 -3.96 -9.56 2.03
CA PHE A 14 -3.36 -8.91 3.19
C PHE A 14 -1.84 -9.11 3.16
N THR A 15 -1.09 -8.02 2.96
CA THR A 15 0.38 -8.06 2.89
C THR A 15 1.01 -7.29 4.04
N THR A 16 2.07 -7.84 4.62
CA THR A 16 2.90 -7.15 5.63
C THR A 16 4.34 -7.04 5.13
N ALA A 17 4.90 -5.84 5.16
CA ALA A 17 6.30 -5.58 4.82
C ALA A 17 7.01 -4.87 5.98
N THR A 18 8.15 -5.40 6.43
CA THR A 18 8.89 -4.90 7.59
C THR A 18 10.23 -4.30 7.17
N ILE A 19 10.63 -3.20 7.82
CA ILE A 19 11.97 -2.61 7.65
C ILE A 19 13.03 -3.57 8.21
N LYS A 20 14.10 -3.81 7.45
CA LYS A 20 15.21 -4.69 7.86
C LYS A 20 15.69 -4.35 9.28
N GLY A 21 15.66 -5.35 10.16
CA GLY A 21 16.06 -5.20 11.57
C GLY A 21 15.09 -4.37 12.40
N TRP A 22 13.82 -4.26 11.99
CA TRP A 22 12.75 -3.54 12.70
C TRP A 22 13.06 -2.08 12.99
N LYS A 23 13.94 -1.46 12.18
CA LYS A 23 14.32 -0.05 12.35
C LYS A 23 13.12 0.85 12.12
N HIS A 24 13.05 1.93 12.89
CA HIS A 24 11.94 2.90 12.83
C HIS A 24 12.11 3.91 11.67
N LEU A 25 12.44 3.41 10.47
CA LEU A 25 12.72 4.26 9.31
C LEU A 25 11.52 5.11 8.91
N LEU A 26 10.30 4.63 9.13
CA LEU A 26 9.06 5.33 8.76
C LEU A 26 8.54 6.24 9.88
N LYS A 27 9.29 6.43 10.99
CA LYS A 27 8.89 7.32 12.08
C LYS A 27 8.67 8.77 11.58
N PRO A 28 9.58 9.39 10.81
CA PRO A 28 9.31 10.69 10.18
C PRO A 28 8.26 10.59 9.05
N ASP A 29 7.29 11.50 9.03
CA ASP A 29 6.20 11.47 8.04
C ASP A 29 6.66 11.68 6.59
N LYS A 30 7.79 12.36 6.39
CA LYS A 30 8.36 12.55 5.04
C LYS A 30 8.61 11.23 4.30
N TYR A 31 8.92 10.15 5.01
CA TYR A 31 9.13 8.83 4.40
C TYR A 31 7.82 8.10 4.16
N LYS A 32 6.83 8.28 5.05
CA LYS A 32 5.47 7.77 4.81
C LYS A 32 4.87 8.40 3.56
N LYS A 33 5.12 9.70 3.34
CA LYS A 33 4.69 10.42 2.14
C LYS A 33 5.22 9.81 0.84
N ILE A 34 6.48 9.40 0.81
CA ILE A 34 7.06 8.71 -0.37
C ILE A 34 6.27 7.43 -0.70
N VAL A 35 5.91 6.65 0.33
CA VAL A 35 5.11 5.42 0.16
C VAL A 35 3.72 5.76 -0.39
N THR A 36 3.00 6.72 0.21
CA THR A 36 1.65 7.07 -0.22
C THR A 36 1.61 7.73 -1.60
N ASP A 37 2.64 8.48 -1.97
CA ASP A 37 2.76 9.08 -3.30
C ASP A 37 2.96 7.98 -4.37
N ALA A 38 3.76 6.95 -4.09
CA ALA A 38 3.91 5.78 -4.96
C ALA A 38 2.62 4.97 -5.08
N MET A 39 1.91 4.74 -3.97
CA MET A 39 0.59 4.08 -3.98
C MET A 39 -0.41 4.86 -4.83
N THR A 40 -0.43 6.19 -4.71
CA THR A 40 -1.32 7.08 -5.48
C THR A 40 -1.00 7.01 -6.97
N PHE A 41 0.29 6.99 -7.34
CA PHE A 41 0.72 6.83 -8.72
C PHE A 41 0.21 5.52 -9.34
N LEU A 42 0.34 4.39 -8.62
CA LEU A 42 -0.14 3.08 -9.08
C LEU A 42 -1.67 3.01 -9.19
N ALA A 43 -2.37 3.55 -8.18
CA ALA A 43 -3.83 3.58 -8.17
C ALA A 43 -4.40 4.45 -9.30
N ALA A 44 -3.78 5.60 -9.59
CA ALA A 44 -4.18 6.48 -10.69
C ALA A 44 -4.03 5.80 -12.07
N ARG A 45 -3.09 4.86 -12.19
CA ARG A 45 -2.86 4.04 -13.39
C ARG A 45 -3.74 2.79 -13.45
N GLN A 46 -4.55 2.54 -12.42
CA GLN A 46 -5.41 1.36 -12.29
C GLN A 46 -4.63 0.04 -12.31
N GLU A 47 -3.36 0.06 -11.88
CA GLU A 47 -2.50 -1.14 -11.81
C GLU A 47 -2.67 -1.89 -10.49
N VAL A 48 -3.09 -1.18 -9.43
CA VAL A 48 -3.32 -1.74 -8.09
C VAL A 48 -4.55 -1.06 -7.48
N CYS A 49 -5.39 -1.82 -6.80
CA CYS A 49 -6.45 -1.32 -5.94
C CYS A 49 -6.08 -1.48 -4.47
N PHE A 50 -5.87 -0.37 -3.76
CA PHE A 50 -5.66 -0.38 -2.32
C PHE A 50 -6.99 -0.12 -1.60
N TYR A 51 -7.43 -1.07 -0.78
CA TYR A 51 -8.67 -0.96 0.01
C TYR A 51 -8.42 -0.36 1.40
N ALA A 52 -7.32 -0.77 2.03
CA ALA A 52 -6.89 -0.25 3.32
C ALA A 52 -5.37 -0.36 3.46
N PHE A 53 -4.77 0.51 4.26
CA PHE A 53 -3.37 0.42 4.62
C PHE A 53 -3.10 1.03 6.00
N VAL A 54 -2.04 0.56 6.65
CA VAL A 54 -1.50 1.16 7.88
C VAL A 54 0.01 1.25 7.74
N ILE A 55 0.57 2.45 7.99
CA ILE A 55 2.03 2.68 8.00
C ILE A 55 2.48 2.90 9.44
N MET A 56 3.16 1.90 10.00
CA MET A 56 3.78 1.97 11.33
C MET A 56 5.26 2.40 11.20
N PRO A 57 5.93 2.84 12.28
CA PRO A 57 7.32 3.29 12.21
C PRO A 57 8.31 2.29 11.59
N ASN A 58 8.05 0.99 11.66
CA ASN A 58 8.97 -0.08 11.25
C ASN A 58 8.38 -1.13 10.30
N HIS A 59 7.10 -1.03 9.92
CA HIS A 59 6.45 -1.93 8.97
C HIS A 59 5.20 -1.30 8.38
N ILE A 60 4.64 -1.94 7.35
CA ILE A 60 3.46 -1.49 6.64
C ILE A 60 2.54 -2.70 6.41
N HIS A 61 1.23 -2.50 6.57
CA HIS A 61 0.17 -3.46 6.24
C HIS A 61 -0.71 -2.93 5.11
N TRP A 62 -1.02 -3.76 4.12
CA TRP A 62 -1.85 -3.40 2.96
C TRP A 62 -2.97 -4.44 2.79
N ILE A 63 -4.17 -3.98 2.45
CA ILE A 63 -5.22 -4.79 1.87
C ILE A 63 -5.38 -4.32 0.43
N TRP A 64 -5.03 -5.17 -0.53
CA TRP A 64 -4.93 -4.78 -1.93
C TRP A 64 -5.24 -5.90 -2.90
N GLN A 65 -5.41 -5.52 -4.17
CA GLN A 65 -5.65 -6.39 -5.31
C GLN A 65 -4.95 -5.80 -6.55
#